data_AF-D7MSK7-F1
#
_entry.id   AF-D7MSK7-F1
#
_cell.length_a   1.000
_cell.length_b   1.000
_cell.length_c   1.000
_cell.angle_alpha   90.00
_cell.angle_beta   90.00
_cell.angle_gamma   90.00
#
_symmetry.space_group_name_H-M   'P 1'
#
loop_
_entity.id
_entity.type
_entity.pdbx_description
1 polymer ?
#
loop_
_entity_poly.entity_id
_entity_poly.type
_entity_poly.pdbx_seq_one_letter_code
_entity_poly.pdbx_strand_id
1 'polypeptide(L)'
;MSYRVAKASQYLAITGGGITDIKLAKKSWVFPWQSCTVFDVSPVNYTFEVQAMSSEKLPFVIPAVFTIGPRVDDPHALLLYAMLMSQHDKHSNHVNELVQGVIEGETRVLVASMTMEEVFKGTKEFKKEVFDKVQLELNQFGLVIYNANVKQLVDVPGHEYFSYLGQKTQMEAANQAKIDVAEAKMKGEVGAKERNGLTIQNAAKIDAESKIISTQRLGEGTKEEIKVKTEVKVFQNEKEALVAKADAALAIQKAALSQNSRVAEVEASKAVALREAELQTKVEKMNALTRTEKLKAEFLSKASVEYETKVQEANWELYNKQKQAEAVLYEKQKQAEAMKAAADAAFYSKQKDAEGLVAMAEAQGKYLKTLLGAVNNDYSSMRDFLMINNGIYQEIAKTNALAIRDLQPKISVWNHGGAEQGMNGGGKGPMNDIAGLYKMLPPVLDTVYEQTGMQPPAWIGTLRGTEPKQSLQAQQHRG
;
A
#
# COMPACT_ATOMS: atom_id res chain seq x y z
N MET A 1 -1.61 74.77 1.86
CA MET A 1 -2.28 73.86 0.91
C MET A 1 -1.19 73.29 0.02
N SER A 2 -1.12 71.97 -0.16
CA SER A 2 -0.09 71.35 -1.02
C SER A 2 -0.74 70.56 -2.14
N TYR A 3 -0.24 70.70 -3.37
CA TYR A 3 -0.69 69.89 -4.50
C TYR A 3 0.16 68.62 -4.57
N ARG A 4 -0.50 67.46 -4.45
CA ARG A 4 0.17 66.15 -4.54
C ARG A 4 -0.30 65.40 -5.77
N VAL A 5 0.64 64.75 -6.42
CA VAL A 5 0.43 63.91 -7.61
C VAL A 5 1.02 62.53 -7.32
N ALA A 6 0.21 61.48 -7.47
CA ALA A 6 0.65 60.11 -7.37
C ALA A 6 1.34 59.63 -8.66
N LYS A 7 2.29 58.71 -8.52
CA LYS A 7 2.91 58.01 -9.67
C LYS A 7 1.89 57.11 -10.38
N ALA A 8 2.24 56.62 -11.57
CA ALA A 8 1.35 55.78 -12.39
C ALA A 8 0.75 54.60 -11.60
N SER A 9 1.56 53.90 -10.81
CA SER A 9 1.16 52.76 -9.98
C SER A 9 0.63 53.12 -8.59
N GLN A 10 0.42 54.41 -8.28
CA GLN A 10 0.06 54.85 -6.92
C GLN A 10 -1.29 55.58 -6.89
N TYR A 11 -1.95 55.57 -5.73
CA TYR A 11 -3.13 56.37 -5.45
C TYR A 11 -2.93 57.17 -4.16
N LEU A 12 -3.56 58.36 -4.10
CA LEU A 12 -3.64 59.16 -2.88
C LEU A 12 -4.94 58.78 -2.16
N ALA A 13 -4.83 58.33 -0.92
CA ALA A 13 -5.93 58.26 0.02
C ALA A 13 -5.94 59.54 0.86
N ILE A 14 -7.04 60.29 0.80
CA ILE A 14 -7.19 61.57 1.48
C ILE A 14 -8.32 61.46 2.49
N THR A 15 -8.02 61.81 3.74
CA THR A 15 -8.94 61.80 4.88
C THR A 15 -8.89 63.14 5.61
N GLY A 16 -9.90 63.45 6.42
CA GLY A 16 -9.94 64.67 7.24
C GLY A 16 -11.11 65.60 6.91
N GLY A 17 -11.02 66.85 7.34
CA GLY A 17 -12.17 67.77 7.35
C GLY A 17 -12.86 67.92 5.98
N GLY A 18 -14.18 67.68 5.96
CA GLY A 18 -15.04 67.74 4.78
C GLY A 18 -15.14 66.44 3.96
N ILE A 19 -14.50 65.35 4.40
CA ILE A 19 -14.58 64.03 3.78
C ILE A 19 -15.14 63.05 4.82
N THR A 20 -16.18 62.29 4.47
CA THR A 20 -16.86 61.38 5.41
C THR A 20 -16.12 60.05 5.63
N ASP A 21 -15.57 59.45 4.56
CA ASP A 21 -14.75 58.22 4.64
C ASP A 21 -13.33 58.46 4.11
N ILE A 22 -13.06 58.07 2.87
CA ILE A 22 -11.76 58.18 2.22
C ILE A 22 -11.98 58.62 0.78
N LYS A 23 -11.27 59.66 0.35
CA LYS A 23 -11.27 60.10 -1.05
C LYS A 23 -10.02 59.58 -1.76
N LEU A 24 -10.23 58.76 -2.78
CA LEU A 24 -9.17 58.24 -3.64
C LEU A 24 -8.96 59.15 -4.85
N ALA A 25 -7.72 59.60 -5.09
CA ALA A 25 -7.39 60.44 -6.23
C ALA A 25 -5.97 60.20 -6.75
N LYS A 26 -5.75 60.36 -8.06
CA LYS A 26 -4.39 60.42 -8.65
C LYS A 26 -3.71 61.77 -8.44
N LYS A 27 -4.51 62.84 -8.40
CA LYS A 27 -4.06 64.22 -8.22
C LYS A 27 -5.07 64.98 -7.38
N SER A 28 -4.63 65.65 -6.32
CA SER A 28 -5.53 66.44 -5.47
C SER A 28 -4.78 67.53 -4.70
N TRP A 29 -5.54 68.59 -4.38
CA TRP A 29 -5.15 69.54 -3.36
C TRP A 29 -5.38 68.94 -1.98
N VAL A 30 -4.36 69.02 -1.12
CA VAL A 30 -4.43 68.59 0.29
C VAL A 30 -4.45 69.85 1.16
N PHE A 31 -5.53 70.01 1.91
CA PHE A 31 -5.75 71.13 2.84
C PHE A 31 -5.10 70.85 4.21
N PRO A 32 -4.79 71.88 5.02
CA PRO A 32 -4.09 71.69 6.30
C PRO A 32 -4.79 70.77 7.31
N TRP A 33 -6.13 70.65 7.22
CA TRP A 33 -6.95 69.76 8.05
C TRP A 33 -7.21 68.39 7.40
N GLN A 34 -6.48 68.06 6.32
CA GLN A 34 -6.59 66.79 5.60
C GLN A 34 -5.26 66.03 5.65
N SER A 35 -5.36 64.74 5.95
CA SER A 35 -4.26 63.79 5.90
C SER A 35 -4.24 63.11 4.53
N CYS A 36 -3.05 62.90 3.98
CA CYS A 36 -2.88 62.24 2.69
C CYS A 36 -1.81 61.15 2.81
N THR A 37 -2.23 59.90 2.59
CA THR A 37 -1.37 58.72 2.48
C THR A 37 -1.27 58.29 1.02
N VAL A 38 -0.10 57.77 0.64
CA VAL A 38 0.15 57.26 -0.71
C VAL A 38 0.34 55.77 -0.63
N PHE A 39 -0.45 55.01 -1.39
CA PHE A 39 -0.30 53.56 -1.48
C PHE A 39 -0.10 53.12 -2.94
N ASP A 40 0.52 51.96 -3.11
CA ASP A 40 0.85 51.38 -4.41
C ASP A 40 -0.15 50.28 -4.75
N VAL A 41 -0.54 50.20 -6.03
CA VAL A 41 -1.47 49.19 -6.54
C VAL A 41 -0.76 48.12 -7.38
N SER A 42 0.57 48.13 -7.43
CA SER A 42 1.35 47.13 -8.15
C SER A 42 1.15 45.73 -7.56
N PRO A 43 0.88 44.70 -8.40
CA PRO A 43 0.79 43.32 -7.93
C PRO A 43 2.11 42.83 -7.32
N VAL A 44 2.00 42.03 -6.26
CA VAL A 44 3.13 41.45 -5.52
C VAL A 44 3.08 39.93 -5.65
N ASN A 45 4.25 39.30 -5.72
CA ASN A 45 4.37 37.84 -5.74
C ASN A 45 4.53 37.30 -4.32
N TYR A 46 3.61 36.43 -3.93
CA TYR A 46 3.58 35.73 -2.66
C TYR A 46 3.99 34.27 -2.90
N THR A 47 5.08 33.85 -2.29
CA THR A 47 5.52 32.46 -2.31
C THR A 47 5.17 31.80 -0.99
N PHE A 48 4.54 30.64 -1.05
CA PHE A 48 4.24 29.86 0.16
C PHE A 48 4.48 28.37 -0.07
N GLU A 49 4.71 27.68 1.04
CA GLU A 49 4.91 26.24 1.10
C GLU A 49 3.92 25.67 2.11
N VAL A 50 2.74 25.26 1.64
CA VAL A 50 1.71 24.73 2.52
C VAL A 50 2.03 23.28 2.82
N GLN A 51 2.28 22.99 4.10
CA GLN A 51 2.24 21.62 4.61
C GLN A 51 0.78 21.23 4.85
N ALA A 52 0.33 20.19 4.17
CA ALA A 52 -1.03 19.68 4.25
C ALA A 52 -1.03 18.15 4.34
N MET A 53 -2.18 17.59 4.70
CA MET A 53 -2.42 16.15 4.72
C MET A 53 -3.59 15.85 3.78
N SER A 54 -3.48 14.81 2.97
CA SER A 54 -4.59 14.33 2.14
C SER A 54 -5.68 13.66 3.00
N SER A 55 -6.82 13.33 2.38
CA SER A 55 -7.87 12.52 3.01
C SER A 55 -7.37 11.15 3.50
N GLU A 56 -6.32 10.62 2.88
CA GLU A 56 -5.63 9.37 3.23
C GLU A 56 -4.60 9.55 4.35
N LYS A 57 -4.50 10.75 4.92
CA LYS A 57 -3.53 11.14 5.96
C LYS A 57 -2.08 11.08 5.52
N LEU A 58 -1.82 11.21 4.22
CA LEU A 58 -0.46 11.32 3.69
C LEU A 58 -0.01 12.79 3.74
N PRO A 59 1.10 13.11 4.42
CA PRO A 59 1.60 14.48 4.49
C PRO A 59 2.38 14.84 3.23
N PHE A 60 2.16 16.05 2.71
CA PHE A 60 2.90 16.58 1.56
C PHE A 60 2.99 18.11 1.59
N VAL A 61 3.88 18.65 0.77
CA VAL A 61 4.13 20.08 0.64
C VAL A 61 3.65 20.55 -0.72
N ILE A 62 2.86 21.63 -0.72
CA ILE A 62 2.41 22.33 -1.92
C ILE A 62 3.16 23.66 -2.02
N PRO A 63 4.24 23.72 -2.82
CA PRO A 63 4.88 24.98 -3.13
C PRO A 63 4.08 25.71 -4.20
N ALA A 64 3.66 26.94 -3.92
CA ALA A 64 2.94 27.75 -4.89
C ALA A 64 3.30 29.23 -4.82
N VAL A 65 3.08 29.92 -5.94
CA VAL A 65 3.39 31.33 -6.13
C VAL A 65 2.16 32.04 -6.66
N PHE A 66 1.66 33.02 -5.92
CA PHE A 66 0.48 33.80 -6.25
C PHE A 66 0.86 35.25 -6.49
N THR A 67 0.46 35.79 -7.62
CA THR A 67 0.58 37.21 -7.92
C THR A 67 -0.73 37.89 -7.53
N ILE A 68 -0.72 38.65 -6.44
CA ILE A 68 -1.90 39.26 -5.84
C ILE A 68 -1.71 40.77 -5.82
N GLY A 69 -2.78 41.51 -6.11
CA GLY A 69 -2.78 42.96 -5.97
C GLY A 69 -4.18 43.49 -5.77
N PRO A 70 -4.33 44.78 -5.44
CA PRO A 70 -5.64 45.40 -5.33
C PRO A 70 -6.33 45.45 -6.70
N ARG A 71 -7.66 45.32 -6.68
CA ARG A 71 -8.49 45.44 -7.88
C ARG A 71 -8.64 46.93 -8.23
N VAL A 72 -8.06 47.35 -9.34
CA VAL A 72 -8.09 48.77 -9.79
C VAL A 72 -9.39 49.12 -10.51
N ASP A 73 -10.08 48.13 -11.08
CA ASP A 73 -11.30 48.32 -11.88
C ASP A 73 -12.54 48.66 -11.02
N ASP A 74 -12.52 48.27 -9.75
CA ASP A 74 -13.63 48.51 -8.81
C ASP A 74 -13.22 49.55 -7.75
N PRO A 75 -13.84 50.75 -7.78
CA PRO A 75 -13.60 51.79 -6.77
C PRO A 75 -13.87 51.32 -5.33
N HIS A 76 -14.83 50.41 -5.12
CA HIS A 76 -15.16 49.91 -3.78
C HIS A 76 -14.06 48.99 -3.24
N ALA A 77 -13.57 48.05 -4.05
CA ALA A 77 -12.44 47.19 -3.69
C ALA A 77 -11.18 48.00 -3.39
N LEU A 78 -10.91 49.05 -4.17
CA LEU A 78 -9.77 49.94 -3.95
C LEU A 78 -9.90 50.73 -2.63
N LEU A 79 -11.12 51.11 -2.24
CA LEU A 79 -11.41 51.76 -0.97
C LEU A 79 -11.19 50.79 0.20
N LEU A 80 -11.69 49.55 0.11
CA LEU A 80 -11.46 48.51 1.12
C LEU A 80 -9.96 48.25 1.33
N TYR A 81 -9.21 48.13 0.25
CA TYR A 81 -7.76 47.98 0.31
C TYR A 81 -7.09 49.19 0.98
N ALA A 82 -7.49 50.41 0.61
CA ALA A 82 -6.96 51.63 1.22
C ALA A 82 -7.31 51.74 2.72
N MET A 83 -8.50 51.27 3.13
CA MET A 83 -8.95 51.33 4.52
C MET A 83 -8.22 50.31 5.40
N LEU A 84 -8.04 49.08 4.92
CA LEU A 84 -7.53 47.96 5.71
C LEU A 84 -6.00 47.83 5.64
N MET A 85 -5.39 48.21 4.51
CA MET A 85 -3.98 47.87 4.22
C MET A 85 -3.06 49.10 4.11
N SER A 86 -3.58 50.31 3.89
CA SER A 86 -2.75 51.52 3.68
C SER A 86 -2.04 52.03 4.94
N GLN A 87 -2.45 51.60 6.14
CA GLN A 87 -1.83 52.07 7.39
C GLN A 87 -0.51 51.36 7.71
N HIS A 88 -0.22 50.26 7.03
CA HIS A 88 0.99 49.50 7.24
C HIS A 88 1.96 49.71 6.08
N ASP A 89 3.21 50.04 6.40
CA ASP A 89 4.25 50.26 5.41
C ASP A 89 4.37 49.06 4.45
N LYS A 90 4.85 49.33 3.23
CA LYS A 90 5.11 48.34 2.15
C LYS A 90 5.90 47.08 2.58
N HIS A 91 6.53 47.12 3.75
CA HIS A 91 7.32 46.04 4.35
C HIS A 91 6.71 45.43 5.61
N SER A 92 5.48 45.79 5.97
CA SER A 92 4.83 45.16 7.11
C SER A 92 4.62 43.68 6.80
N ASN A 93 5.28 42.84 7.58
CA ASN A 93 5.04 41.39 7.56
C ASN A 93 3.55 41.08 7.72
N HIS A 94 2.79 41.96 8.38
CA HIS A 94 1.37 41.77 8.65
C HIS A 94 0.49 41.54 7.41
N VAL A 95 0.65 42.33 6.35
CA VAL A 95 -0.14 42.14 5.11
C VAL A 95 0.24 40.82 4.43
N ASN A 96 1.54 40.49 4.44
CA ASN A 96 2.02 39.24 3.88
C ASN A 96 1.53 38.04 4.70
N GLU A 97 1.59 38.11 6.03
CA GLU A 97 1.11 37.09 6.97
C GLU A 97 -0.41 36.90 6.87
N LEU A 98 -1.18 37.97 6.69
CA LEU A 98 -2.63 37.89 6.52
C LEU A 98 -2.99 37.19 5.22
N VAL A 99 -2.42 37.64 4.09
CA VAL A 99 -2.66 37.02 2.77
C VAL A 99 -2.16 35.58 2.75
N GLN A 100 -0.99 35.32 3.32
CA GLN A 100 -0.43 33.97 3.45
C GLN A 100 -1.33 33.09 4.33
N GLY A 101 -1.80 33.58 5.47
CA GLY A 101 -2.67 32.84 6.38
C GLY A 101 -4.02 32.47 5.76
N VAL A 102 -4.63 33.38 4.99
CA VAL A 102 -5.86 33.10 4.24
C VAL A 102 -5.62 32.00 3.20
N ILE A 103 -4.56 32.12 2.40
CA ILE A 103 -4.29 31.13 1.35
C ILE A 103 -3.92 29.78 1.95
N GLU A 104 -3.11 29.76 3.01
CA GLU A 104 -2.71 28.53 3.70
C GLU A 104 -3.90 27.82 4.33
N GLY A 105 -4.79 28.57 4.99
CA GLY A 105 -6.02 28.04 5.59
C GLY A 105 -6.91 27.38 4.55
N GLU A 106 -7.29 28.12 3.51
CA GLU A 106 -8.20 27.64 2.47
C GLU A 106 -7.61 26.48 1.66
N THR A 107 -6.32 26.56 1.32
CA THR A 107 -5.64 25.48 0.59
C THR A 107 -5.60 24.21 1.45
N ARG A 108 -5.33 24.33 2.75
CA ARG A 108 -5.28 23.17 3.67
C ARG A 108 -6.64 22.49 3.80
N VAL A 109 -7.73 23.26 3.92
CA VAL A 109 -9.10 22.73 4.00
C VAL A 109 -9.44 21.95 2.72
N LEU A 110 -9.08 22.49 1.56
CA LEU A 110 -9.34 21.82 0.29
C LEU A 110 -8.57 20.51 0.16
N VAL A 111 -7.26 20.54 0.46
CA VAL A 111 -6.38 19.38 0.36
C VAL A 111 -6.81 18.25 1.29
N ALA A 112 -7.28 18.58 2.49
CA ALA A 112 -7.78 17.59 3.44
C ALA A 112 -9.00 16.80 2.92
N SER A 113 -9.76 17.38 1.99
CA SER A 113 -10.94 16.73 1.40
C SER A 113 -10.64 15.83 0.20
N MET A 114 -9.46 15.97 -0.42
CA MET A 114 -9.08 15.27 -1.65
C MET A 114 -8.12 14.12 -1.37
N THR A 115 -8.18 13.09 -2.20
CA THR A 115 -7.17 12.01 -2.21
C THR A 115 -5.87 12.50 -2.85
N MET A 116 -4.76 11.83 -2.52
CA MET A 116 -3.45 12.20 -3.08
C MET A 116 -3.41 12.09 -4.61
N GLU A 117 -4.09 11.08 -5.17
CA GLU A 117 -4.19 10.91 -6.62
C GLU A 117 -5.01 12.02 -7.29
N GLU A 118 -6.09 12.48 -6.67
CA GLU A 118 -6.93 13.57 -7.20
C GLU A 118 -6.17 14.89 -7.23
N VAL A 119 -5.39 15.19 -6.19
CA VAL A 119 -4.54 16.40 -6.16
C VAL A 119 -3.48 16.35 -7.27
N PHE A 120 -2.94 15.16 -7.56
CA PHE A 120 -1.92 14.97 -8.60
C PHE A 120 -2.51 15.01 -10.02
N LYS A 121 -3.52 14.19 -10.31
CA LYS A 121 -4.17 14.09 -11.63
C LYS A 121 -5.00 15.33 -11.96
N GLY A 122 -5.66 15.89 -10.97
CA GLY A 122 -6.58 17.03 -11.06
C GLY A 122 -5.91 18.39 -10.90
N THR A 123 -4.63 18.56 -11.25
CA THR A 123 -3.90 19.82 -10.98
C THR A 123 -4.59 21.07 -11.54
N LYS A 124 -5.35 20.95 -12.64
CA LYS A 124 -6.16 22.04 -13.21
C LYS A 124 -7.43 22.32 -12.42
N GLU A 125 -8.14 21.28 -11.99
CA GLU A 125 -9.37 21.39 -11.21
C GLU A 125 -9.08 21.88 -9.80
N PHE A 126 -8.06 21.30 -9.16
CA PHE A 126 -7.51 21.76 -7.89
C PHE A 126 -7.13 23.25 -7.96
N LYS A 127 -6.38 23.66 -8.98
CA LYS A 127 -6.01 25.07 -9.15
C LYS A 127 -7.23 25.98 -9.24
N LYS A 128 -8.27 25.57 -9.96
CA LYS A 128 -9.51 26.33 -10.10
C LYS A 128 -10.26 26.42 -8.76
N GLU A 129 -10.38 25.32 -8.04
CA GLU A 129 -11.11 25.29 -6.78
C GLU A 129 -10.38 26.07 -5.66
N VAL A 130 -9.05 25.95 -5.57
CA VAL A 130 -8.23 26.81 -4.68
C VAL A 130 -8.41 28.28 -5.08
N PHE A 131 -8.36 28.59 -6.37
CA PHE A 131 -8.50 29.96 -6.87
C PHE A 131 -9.85 30.55 -6.49
N ASP A 132 -10.95 29.82 -6.71
CA ASP A 132 -12.30 30.32 -6.44
C ASP A 132 -12.52 30.55 -4.92
N LYS A 133 -12.07 29.62 -4.06
CA LYS A 133 -12.20 29.77 -2.60
C LYS A 133 -11.33 30.91 -2.06
N VAL A 134 -10.05 30.95 -2.43
CA VAL A 134 -9.13 31.99 -1.98
C VAL A 134 -9.56 33.37 -2.49
N GLN A 135 -10.07 33.46 -3.73
CA GLN A 135 -10.54 34.74 -4.28
C GLN A 135 -11.74 35.30 -3.52
N LEU A 136 -12.65 34.46 -2.99
CA LEU A 136 -13.78 34.90 -2.17
C LEU A 136 -13.32 35.58 -0.88
N GLU A 137 -12.33 35.02 -0.19
CA GLU A 137 -11.76 35.61 1.02
C GLU A 137 -10.95 36.88 0.71
N LEU A 138 -10.15 36.87 -0.37
CA LEU A 138 -9.36 38.04 -0.77
C LEU A 138 -10.23 39.23 -1.22
N ASN A 139 -11.44 38.99 -1.73
CA ASN A 139 -12.38 40.05 -2.09
C ASN A 139 -12.76 40.93 -0.89
N GLN A 140 -12.82 40.37 0.32
CA GLN A 140 -13.12 41.12 1.55
C GLN A 140 -12.05 42.20 1.85
N PHE A 141 -10.82 41.96 1.39
CA PHE A 141 -9.69 42.88 1.51
C PHE A 141 -9.47 43.75 0.27
N GLY A 142 -10.34 43.64 -0.74
CA GLY A 142 -10.20 44.36 -2.02
C GLY A 142 -9.07 43.83 -2.91
N LEU A 143 -8.60 42.60 -2.66
CA LEU A 143 -7.51 41.97 -3.38
C LEU A 143 -8.00 41.02 -4.49
N VAL A 144 -7.23 40.90 -5.56
CA VAL A 144 -7.46 39.98 -6.67
C VAL A 144 -6.20 39.21 -7.00
N ILE A 145 -6.37 37.92 -7.29
CA ILE A 145 -5.32 37.06 -7.80
C ILE A 145 -5.21 37.29 -9.31
N TYR A 146 -4.08 37.84 -9.76
CA TYR A 146 -3.78 37.98 -11.19
C TYR A 146 -3.25 36.70 -11.79
N ASN A 147 -2.44 35.96 -11.04
CA ASN A 147 -1.86 34.70 -11.47
C ASN A 147 -1.62 33.79 -10.26
N ALA A 148 -1.78 32.49 -10.46
CA ALA A 148 -1.42 31.47 -9.51
C ALA A 148 -0.59 30.42 -10.25
N ASN A 149 0.56 30.07 -9.70
CA ASN A 149 1.41 29.01 -10.21
C ASN A 149 1.69 27.99 -9.10
N VAL A 150 1.15 26.80 -9.24
CA VAL A 150 1.43 25.68 -8.34
C VAL A 150 2.64 24.94 -8.91
N LYS A 151 3.72 24.84 -8.12
CA LYS A 151 4.90 24.06 -8.50
C LYS A 151 4.62 22.57 -8.28
N GLN A 152 5.58 21.72 -8.65
CA GLN A 152 5.47 20.29 -8.40
C GLN A 152 5.36 20.01 -6.89
N LEU A 153 4.43 19.13 -6.53
CA LEU A 153 4.23 18.67 -5.16
C LEU A 153 5.49 17.94 -4.67
N VAL A 154 5.85 18.17 -3.41
CA VAL A 154 7.05 17.59 -2.80
C VAL A 154 6.64 16.82 -1.55
N ASP A 155 7.25 15.65 -1.34
CA ASP A 155 7.03 14.89 -0.10
C ASP A 155 7.65 15.62 1.10
N VAL A 156 7.04 15.45 2.27
CA VAL A 156 7.66 15.87 3.53
C VAL A 156 8.88 14.98 3.82
N PRO A 157 10.01 15.51 4.33
CA PRO A 157 11.17 14.70 4.68
C PRO A 157 10.79 13.50 5.57
N GLY A 158 11.12 12.29 5.12
CA GLY A 158 10.76 11.02 5.78
C GLY A 158 9.65 10.23 5.08
N HIS A 159 8.96 10.83 4.10
CA HIS A 159 8.02 10.16 3.21
C HIS A 159 8.53 10.24 1.76
N GLU A 160 8.36 9.17 0.98
CA GLU A 160 8.90 9.05 -0.39
C GLU A 160 7.80 8.65 -1.39
N TYR A 161 6.56 9.05 -1.11
CA TYR A 161 5.40 8.61 -1.88
C TYR A 161 5.48 9.04 -3.36
N PHE A 162 5.82 10.30 -3.64
CA PHE A 162 5.89 10.80 -5.02
C PHE A 162 7.04 10.17 -5.81
N SER A 163 8.17 9.86 -5.17
CA SER A 163 9.26 9.14 -5.83
C SER A 163 8.84 7.73 -6.25
N TYR A 164 8.19 6.97 -5.37
CA TYR A 164 7.70 5.63 -5.69
C TYR A 164 6.55 5.66 -6.71
N LEU A 165 5.64 6.64 -6.59
CA LEU A 165 4.55 6.81 -7.55
C LEU A 165 5.09 7.14 -8.94
N GLY A 166 6.05 8.05 -9.03
CA GLY A 166 6.71 8.39 -10.30
C GLY A 166 7.40 7.18 -10.94
N GLN A 167 8.12 6.37 -10.14
CA GLN A 167 8.71 5.11 -10.61
C GLN A 167 7.65 4.11 -11.08
N LYS A 168 6.57 3.94 -10.32
CA LYS A 168 5.45 3.05 -10.68
C LYS A 168 4.82 3.47 -12.00
N THR A 169 4.51 4.75 -12.19
CA THR A 169 3.90 5.26 -13.43
C THR A 169 4.85 5.11 -14.63
N GLN A 170 6.15 5.33 -14.45
CA GLN A 170 7.14 5.10 -15.52
C GLN A 170 7.22 3.61 -15.90
N MET A 171 7.24 2.72 -14.91
CA MET A 171 7.26 1.27 -15.15
C MET A 171 5.97 0.77 -15.80
N GLU A 172 4.82 1.29 -15.37
CA GLU A 172 3.50 0.97 -15.93
C GLU A 172 3.40 1.43 -17.38
N ALA A 173 3.82 2.67 -17.70
CA ALA A 173 3.87 3.17 -19.07
C ALA A 173 4.83 2.35 -19.95
N ALA A 174 6.00 1.97 -19.42
CA ALA A 174 6.95 1.13 -20.13
C ALA A 174 6.41 -0.28 -20.38
N ASN A 175 5.70 -0.87 -19.42
CA ASN A 175 5.08 -2.18 -19.58
C ASN A 175 3.90 -2.13 -20.57
N GLN A 176 3.07 -1.09 -20.51
CA GLN A 176 1.99 -0.91 -21.48
C GLN A 176 2.56 -0.76 -22.90
N ALA A 177 3.60 0.05 -23.08
CA ALA A 177 4.27 0.18 -24.37
C ALA A 177 4.86 -1.16 -24.86
N LYS A 178 5.39 -2.00 -23.96
CA LYS A 178 5.86 -3.35 -24.32
C LYS A 178 4.70 -4.26 -24.74
N ILE A 179 3.57 -4.19 -24.07
CA ILE A 179 2.36 -4.95 -24.42
C ILE A 179 1.88 -4.53 -25.81
N ASP A 180 1.76 -3.22 -26.06
CA ASP A 180 1.30 -2.68 -27.35
C ASP A 180 2.25 -3.08 -28.49
N VAL A 181 3.57 -3.02 -28.27
CA VAL A 181 4.56 -3.47 -29.26
C VAL A 181 4.49 -4.98 -29.49
N ALA A 182 4.29 -5.78 -28.43
CA ALA A 182 4.16 -7.23 -28.55
C ALA A 182 2.88 -7.61 -29.30
N GLU A 183 1.75 -6.96 -29.02
CA GLU A 183 0.49 -7.16 -29.73
C GLU A 183 0.60 -6.74 -31.20
N ALA A 184 1.22 -5.58 -31.47
CA ALA A 184 1.46 -5.11 -32.83
C ALA A 184 2.36 -6.09 -33.62
N LYS A 185 3.42 -6.61 -33.00
CA LYS A 185 4.27 -7.66 -33.61
C LYS A 185 3.50 -8.94 -33.86
N MET A 186 2.72 -9.41 -32.88
CA MET A 186 1.90 -10.62 -33.03
C MET A 186 0.93 -10.47 -34.20
N LYS A 187 0.21 -9.34 -34.28
CA LYS A 187 -0.72 -9.06 -35.38
C LYS A 187 0.00 -8.95 -36.73
N GLY A 188 1.18 -8.33 -36.75
CA GLY A 188 2.03 -8.24 -37.95
C GLY A 188 2.50 -9.61 -38.44
N GLU A 189 2.99 -10.47 -37.55
CA GLU A 189 3.46 -11.82 -37.86
C GLU A 189 2.33 -12.75 -38.31
N VAL A 190 1.17 -12.69 -37.65
CA VAL A 190 -0.03 -13.44 -38.05
C VAL A 190 -0.47 -13.00 -39.45
N GLY A 191 -0.59 -11.70 -39.71
CA GLY A 191 -0.96 -11.21 -41.04
C GLY A 191 0.07 -11.58 -42.14
N ALA A 192 1.35 -11.61 -41.81
CA ALA A 192 2.41 -12.07 -42.72
C ALA A 192 2.31 -13.58 -43.00
N LYS A 193 2.09 -14.40 -41.97
CA LYS A 193 1.91 -15.86 -42.12
C LYS A 193 0.64 -16.19 -42.88
N GLU A 194 -0.46 -15.49 -42.65
CA GLU A 194 -1.70 -15.66 -43.40
C GLU A 194 -1.51 -15.34 -44.88
N ARG A 195 -0.85 -14.23 -45.24
CA ARG A 195 -0.51 -13.92 -46.64
C ARG A 195 0.37 -15.00 -47.27
N ASN A 196 1.39 -15.48 -46.54
CA ASN A 196 2.26 -16.53 -47.04
C ASN A 196 1.49 -17.84 -47.24
N GLY A 197 0.61 -18.21 -46.32
CA GLY A 197 -0.28 -19.36 -46.45
C GLY A 197 -1.20 -19.26 -47.67
N LEU A 198 -1.81 -18.08 -47.88
CA LEU A 198 -2.63 -17.81 -49.07
C LEU A 198 -1.82 -17.91 -50.37
N THR A 199 -0.59 -17.39 -50.36
CA THR A 199 0.32 -17.44 -51.52
C THR A 199 0.71 -18.87 -51.84
N ILE A 200 1.02 -19.69 -50.83
CA ILE A 200 1.34 -21.11 -51.00
C ILE A 200 0.12 -21.89 -51.50
N GLN A 201 -1.09 -21.62 -50.97
CA GLN A 201 -2.31 -22.26 -51.47
C GLN A 201 -2.59 -21.91 -52.92
N ASN A 202 -2.47 -20.63 -53.29
CA ASN A 202 -2.66 -20.19 -54.67
C ASN A 202 -1.61 -20.79 -55.60
N ALA A 203 -0.34 -20.83 -55.18
CA ALA A 203 0.72 -21.49 -55.94
C ALA A 203 0.47 -23.00 -56.11
N ALA A 204 0.00 -23.69 -55.07
CA ALA A 204 -0.36 -25.10 -55.14
C ALA A 204 -1.56 -25.36 -56.06
N LYS A 205 -2.57 -24.47 -56.05
CA LYS A 205 -3.71 -24.54 -56.97
C LYS A 205 -3.28 -24.33 -58.41
N ILE A 206 -2.42 -23.34 -58.67
CA ILE A 206 -1.85 -23.08 -60.00
C ILE A 206 -0.98 -24.26 -60.47
N ASP A 207 -0.14 -24.85 -59.61
CA ASP A 207 0.67 -26.02 -59.96
C ASP A 207 -0.20 -27.24 -60.29
N ALA A 208 -1.27 -27.46 -59.54
CA ALA A 208 -2.24 -28.52 -59.81
C ALA A 208 -2.95 -28.30 -61.16
N GLU A 209 -3.45 -27.08 -61.42
CA GLU A 209 -4.04 -26.71 -62.71
C GLU A 209 -3.04 -26.85 -63.87
N SER A 210 -1.79 -26.43 -63.67
CA SER A 210 -0.70 -26.57 -64.64
C SER A 210 -0.38 -28.04 -64.94
N LYS A 211 -0.34 -28.91 -63.93
CA LYS A 211 -0.16 -30.36 -64.10
C LYS A 211 -1.32 -31.02 -64.85
N ILE A 212 -2.55 -30.59 -64.60
CA ILE A 212 -3.72 -31.08 -65.34
C ILE A 212 -3.60 -30.68 -66.81
N ILE A 213 -3.28 -29.42 -67.10
CA ILE A 213 -3.09 -28.93 -68.47
C ILE A 213 -1.92 -29.64 -69.17
N SER A 214 -0.79 -29.84 -68.49
CA SER A 214 0.36 -30.53 -69.07
C SER A 214 0.04 -32.00 -69.34
N THR A 215 -0.68 -32.67 -68.44
CA THR A 215 -1.11 -34.07 -68.63
C THR A 215 -2.11 -34.20 -69.77
N GLN A 216 -3.02 -33.23 -69.92
CA GLN A 216 -3.98 -33.19 -71.04
C GLN A 216 -3.27 -32.98 -72.38
N ARG A 217 -2.32 -32.03 -72.45
CA ARG A 217 -1.48 -31.81 -73.64
C ARG A 217 -0.60 -33.01 -73.98
N LEU A 218 -0.03 -33.68 -72.99
CA LEU A 218 0.71 -34.94 -73.19
C LEU A 218 -0.22 -36.06 -73.66
N GLY A 219 -1.46 -36.14 -73.16
CA GLY A 219 -2.48 -37.07 -73.64
C GLY A 219 -2.88 -36.84 -75.10
N GLU A 220 -2.95 -35.58 -75.53
CA GLU A 220 -3.19 -35.22 -76.93
C GLU A 220 -1.98 -35.53 -77.82
N GLY A 221 -0.77 -35.14 -77.40
CA GLY A 221 0.46 -35.42 -78.14
C GLY A 221 0.77 -36.91 -78.25
N THR A 222 0.51 -37.69 -77.20
CA THR A 222 0.66 -39.16 -77.25
C THR A 222 -0.39 -39.82 -78.15
N LYS A 223 -1.62 -39.30 -78.24
CA LYS A 223 -2.59 -39.77 -79.23
C LYS A 223 -2.13 -39.51 -80.66
N GLU A 224 -1.54 -38.36 -80.93
CA GLU A 224 -0.98 -38.00 -82.24
C GLU A 224 0.26 -38.84 -82.57
N GLU A 225 1.18 -39.01 -81.62
CA GLU A 225 2.34 -39.90 -81.79
C GLU A 225 1.93 -41.36 -82.00
N ILE A 226 0.90 -41.85 -81.30
CA ILE A 226 0.39 -43.21 -81.50
C ILE A 226 -0.17 -43.33 -82.92
N LYS A 227 -0.94 -42.37 -83.43
CA LYS A 227 -1.42 -42.39 -84.83
C LYS A 227 -0.25 -42.49 -85.82
N VAL A 228 0.75 -41.63 -85.69
CA VAL A 228 1.94 -41.62 -86.55
C VAL A 228 2.74 -42.92 -86.41
N LYS A 229 2.99 -43.41 -85.19
CA LYS A 229 3.69 -44.68 -84.96
C LYS A 229 2.92 -45.88 -85.51
N THR A 230 1.59 -45.85 -85.50
CA THR A 230 0.77 -46.93 -86.05
C THR A 230 0.89 -46.95 -87.58
N GLU A 231 0.86 -45.78 -88.23
CA GLU A 231 1.11 -45.65 -89.67
C GLU A 231 2.52 -46.11 -90.06
N VAL A 232 3.55 -45.72 -89.28
CA VAL A 232 4.94 -46.14 -89.53
C VAL A 232 5.15 -47.63 -89.27
N LYS A 233 4.51 -48.23 -88.24
CA LYS A 233 4.59 -49.68 -87.98
C LYS A 233 3.95 -50.53 -89.06
N VAL A 234 2.86 -50.06 -89.67
CA VAL A 234 2.28 -50.72 -90.85
C VAL A 234 3.31 -50.72 -91.99
N PHE A 235 4.03 -49.62 -92.19
CA PHE A 235 5.08 -49.50 -93.21
C PHE A 235 6.34 -50.34 -92.90
N GLN A 236 6.74 -50.43 -91.63
CA GLN A 236 7.89 -51.23 -91.19
C GLN A 236 7.63 -52.73 -91.28
N ASN A 237 6.41 -53.21 -90.96
CA ASN A 237 6.05 -54.61 -91.14
C ASN A 237 6.16 -55.06 -92.61
N GLU A 238 5.85 -54.18 -93.57
CA GLU A 238 6.04 -54.47 -95.00
C GLU A 238 7.52 -54.54 -95.40
N LYS A 239 8.40 -53.78 -94.73
CA LYS A 239 9.86 -53.76 -94.99
C LYS A 239 10.61 -54.88 -94.27
N GLU A 240 10.23 -55.26 -93.06
CA GLU A 240 10.88 -56.31 -92.27
C GLU A 240 10.72 -57.70 -92.91
N ALA A 241 9.61 -57.94 -93.62
CA ALA A 241 9.44 -59.15 -94.44
C ALA A 241 10.50 -59.28 -95.57
N LEU A 242 11.10 -58.17 -96.01
CA LEU A 242 12.15 -58.14 -97.03
C LEU A 242 13.57 -58.28 -96.44
N VAL A 243 13.81 -57.74 -95.24
CA VAL A 243 15.14 -57.72 -94.59
C VAL A 243 15.49 -59.05 -93.93
N ALA A 244 14.50 -59.78 -93.38
CA ALA A 244 14.75 -61.09 -92.75
C ALA A 244 15.37 -62.14 -93.69
N LYS A 245 15.26 -61.97 -95.02
CA LYS A 245 15.93 -62.82 -96.01
C LYS A 245 17.42 -62.52 -96.18
N ALA A 246 17.88 -61.32 -95.81
CA ALA A 246 19.27 -60.87 -96.00
C ALA A 246 20.16 -61.15 -94.78
N ASP A 247 19.61 -61.09 -93.56
CA ASP A 247 20.39 -61.23 -92.32
C ASP A 247 20.88 -62.66 -92.05
N ALA A 248 20.27 -63.68 -92.66
CA ALA A 248 20.75 -65.06 -92.59
C ALA A 248 22.14 -65.26 -93.23
N ALA A 249 22.57 -64.38 -94.13
CA ALA A 249 23.85 -64.50 -94.84
C ALA A 249 25.04 -63.87 -94.07
N LEU A 250 24.78 -62.89 -93.20
CA LEU A 250 25.83 -62.07 -92.56
C LEU A 250 26.31 -62.61 -91.19
N ALA A 251 25.53 -63.50 -90.56
CA ALA A 251 25.88 -64.11 -89.28
C ALA A 251 27.07 -65.09 -89.36
N ILE A 252 27.33 -65.68 -90.54
CA ILE A 252 28.40 -66.67 -90.74
C ILE A 252 29.80 -66.02 -90.72
N GLN A 253 29.93 -64.76 -91.15
CA GLN A 253 31.26 -64.11 -91.22
C GLN A 253 31.74 -63.52 -89.90
N LYS A 254 30.84 -63.18 -88.97
CA LYS A 254 31.21 -62.59 -87.67
C LYS A 254 31.86 -63.56 -86.69
N ALA A 255 31.68 -64.88 -86.89
CA ALA A 255 32.26 -65.89 -86.01
C ALA A 255 33.79 -66.07 -86.18
N ALA A 256 34.34 -65.71 -87.35
CA ALA A 256 35.76 -65.92 -87.66
C ALA A 256 36.73 -64.90 -87.00
N LEU A 257 36.23 -63.74 -86.55
CA LEU A 257 37.08 -62.62 -86.13
C LEU A 257 37.42 -62.57 -84.61
N SER A 258 36.89 -63.51 -83.82
CA SER A 258 36.86 -63.41 -82.34
C SER A 258 38.15 -63.86 -81.63
N GLN A 259 39.04 -64.64 -82.27
CA GLN A 259 40.19 -65.22 -81.58
C GLN A 259 41.37 -64.27 -81.31
N ASN A 260 41.53 -63.17 -82.06
CA ASN A 260 42.69 -62.27 -81.92
C ASN A 260 42.54 -61.18 -80.83
N SER A 261 41.40 -61.10 -80.15
CA SER A 261 41.08 -60.03 -79.16
C SER A 261 41.57 -60.32 -77.73
N ARG A 262 41.87 -61.58 -77.39
CA ARG A 262 42.08 -62.01 -75.99
C ARG A 262 43.42 -61.60 -75.37
N VAL A 263 44.40 -61.17 -76.17
CA VAL A 263 45.74 -60.82 -75.67
C VAL A 263 45.77 -59.37 -75.12
N ALA A 264 44.97 -58.46 -75.68
CA ALA A 264 44.87 -57.07 -75.21
C ALA A 264 44.09 -56.92 -73.88
N GLU A 265 43.13 -57.82 -73.60
CA GLU A 265 42.39 -57.83 -72.32
C GLU A 265 43.26 -58.23 -71.12
N VAL A 266 44.28 -59.06 -71.34
CA VAL A 266 45.13 -59.61 -70.27
C VAL A 266 46.17 -58.58 -69.78
N GLU A 267 46.69 -57.73 -70.66
CA GLU A 267 47.53 -56.59 -70.24
C GLU A 267 46.73 -55.48 -69.57
N ALA A 268 45.51 -55.19 -70.05
CA ALA A 268 44.62 -54.21 -69.43
C ALA A 268 44.17 -54.64 -68.01
N SER A 269 43.86 -55.91 -67.80
CA SER A 269 43.45 -56.44 -66.48
C SER A 269 44.57 -56.39 -65.43
N LYS A 270 45.82 -56.65 -65.82
CA LYS A 270 46.97 -56.52 -64.92
C LYS A 270 47.24 -55.06 -64.50
N ALA A 271 47.06 -54.10 -65.40
CA ALA A 271 47.19 -52.67 -65.08
C ALA A 271 46.07 -52.16 -64.17
N VAL A 272 44.84 -52.70 -64.29
CA VAL A 272 43.72 -52.40 -63.40
C VAL A 272 43.96 -52.97 -62.00
N ALA A 273 44.46 -54.21 -61.91
CA ALA A 273 44.73 -54.87 -60.61
C ALA A 273 45.78 -54.13 -59.76
N LEU A 274 46.83 -53.57 -60.38
CA LEU A 274 47.85 -52.77 -59.67
C LEU A 274 47.27 -51.43 -59.17
N ARG A 275 46.46 -50.76 -59.98
CA ARG A 275 45.76 -49.53 -59.55
C ARG A 275 44.72 -49.81 -58.46
N GLU A 276 44.01 -50.93 -58.52
CA GLU A 276 43.05 -51.33 -57.48
C GLU A 276 43.73 -51.59 -56.14
N ALA A 277 44.90 -52.24 -56.12
CA ALA A 277 45.67 -52.46 -54.90
C ALA A 277 46.18 -51.14 -54.27
N GLU A 278 46.64 -50.19 -55.11
CA GLU A 278 47.02 -48.85 -54.64
C GLU A 278 45.82 -48.01 -54.17
N LEU A 279 44.64 -48.17 -54.79
CA LEU A 279 43.41 -47.53 -54.34
C LEU A 279 42.89 -48.15 -53.04
N GLN A 280 42.93 -49.46 -52.87
CA GLN A 280 42.50 -50.15 -51.65
C GLN A 280 43.31 -49.69 -50.43
N THR A 281 44.64 -49.63 -50.55
CA THR A 281 45.51 -49.15 -49.45
C THR A 281 45.26 -47.68 -49.09
N LYS A 282 44.90 -46.83 -50.07
CA LYS A 282 44.49 -45.44 -49.82
C LYS A 282 43.11 -45.36 -49.15
N VAL A 283 42.14 -46.18 -49.59
CA VAL A 283 40.80 -46.24 -49.01
C VAL A 283 40.86 -46.73 -47.57
N GLU A 284 41.70 -47.72 -47.24
CA GLU A 284 41.89 -48.19 -45.87
C GLU A 284 42.50 -47.13 -44.96
N LYS A 285 43.51 -46.38 -45.43
CA LYS A 285 44.10 -45.26 -44.68
C LYS A 285 43.09 -44.12 -44.47
N MET A 286 42.31 -43.78 -45.50
CA MET A 286 41.25 -42.76 -45.39
C MET A 286 40.14 -43.22 -44.44
N ASN A 287 39.70 -44.48 -44.51
CA ASN A 287 38.70 -45.03 -43.61
C ASN A 287 39.18 -45.07 -42.16
N ALA A 288 40.46 -45.35 -41.92
CA ALA A 288 41.06 -45.28 -40.59
C ALA A 288 41.06 -43.84 -40.04
N LEU A 289 41.47 -42.86 -40.85
CA LEU A 289 41.45 -41.44 -40.46
C LEU A 289 40.02 -40.95 -40.16
N THR A 290 39.06 -41.24 -41.05
CA THR A 290 37.65 -40.88 -40.85
C THR A 290 37.06 -41.48 -39.56
N ARG A 291 37.43 -42.72 -39.22
CA ARG A 291 37.00 -43.34 -37.95
C ARG A 291 37.61 -42.63 -36.74
N THR A 292 38.88 -42.24 -36.78
CA THR A 292 39.52 -41.52 -35.67
C THR A 292 38.95 -40.11 -35.48
N GLU A 293 38.62 -39.41 -36.57
CA GLU A 293 37.98 -38.10 -36.51
C GLU A 293 36.53 -38.20 -36.02
N LYS A 294 35.79 -39.22 -36.47
CA LYS A 294 34.43 -39.47 -35.98
C LYS A 294 34.41 -39.79 -34.49
N LEU A 295 35.31 -40.64 -34.01
CA LEU A 295 35.43 -40.93 -32.57
C LEU A 295 35.86 -39.70 -31.77
N LYS A 296 36.82 -38.90 -32.27
CA LYS A 296 37.18 -37.62 -31.63
C LYS A 296 35.99 -36.66 -31.57
N ALA A 297 35.20 -36.55 -32.64
CA ALA A 297 34.02 -35.71 -32.66
C ALA A 297 32.95 -36.20 -31.67
N GLU A 298 32.69 -37.51 -31.60
CA GLU A 298 31.76 -38.12 -30.66
C GLU A 298 32.20 -37.94 -29.20
N PHE A 299 33.49 -38.09 -28.89
CA PHE A 299 34.03 -37.86 -27.56
C PHE A 299 34.00 -36.37 -27.16
N LEU A 300 34.35 -35.46 -28.08
CA LEU A 300 34.29 -34.02 -27.82
C LEU A 300 32.84 -33.55 -27.67
N SER A 301 31.90 -34.06 -28.48
CA SER A 301 30.49 -33.73 -28.35
C SER A 301 29.92 -34.27 -27.03
N LYS A 302 30.26 -35.51 -26.66
CA LYS A 302 29.81 -36.10 -25.39
C LYS A 302 30.37 -35.35 -24.18
N ALA A 303 31.65 -34.98 -24.22
CA ALA A 303 32.29 -34.18 -23.16
C ALA A 303 31.70 -32.77 -23.05
N SER A 304 31.37 -32.12 -24.18
CA SER A 304 30.71 -30.81 -24.19
C SER A 304 29.30 -30.88 -23.61
N VAL A 305 28.52 -31.89 -23.99
CA VAL A 305 27.15 -32.09 -23.46
C VAL A 305 27.19 -32.43 -21.98
N GLU A 306 28.10 -33.29 -21.53
CA GLU A 306 28.27 -33.60 -20.10
C GLU A 306 28.76 -32.40 -19.28
N TYR A 307 29.60 -31.54 -19.86
CA TYR A 307 30.01 -30.29 -19.21
C TYR A 307 28.85 -29.31 -19.11
N GLU A 308 28.08 -29.10 -20.18
CA GLU A 308 26.92 -28.22 -20.18
C GLU A 308 25.81 -28.71 -19.25
N THR A 309 25.52 -30.02 -19.24
CA THR A 309 24.53 -30.59 -18.29
C THR A 309 24.96 -30.41 -16.85
N LYS A 310 26.23 -30.65 -16.50
CA LYS A 310 26.72 -30.42 -15.13
C LYS A 310 26.70 -28.95 -14.72
N VAL A 311 27.00 -28.03 -15.64
CA VAL A 311 26.90 -26.58 -15.38
C VAL A 311 25.45 -26.16 -15.18
N GLN A 312 24.53 -26.68 -15.99
CA GLN A 312 23.10 -26.41 -15.85
C GLN A 312 22.53 -26.99 -14.55
N GLU A 313 22.90 -28.21 -14.18
CA GLU A 313 22.53 -28.83 -12.91
C GLU A 313 23.07 -28.05 -11.71
N ALA A 314 24.35 -27.66 -11.72
CA ALA A 314 24.94 -26.85 -10.67
C ALA A 314 24.27 -25.48 -10.54
N ASN A 315 23.94 -24.84 -11.67
CA ASN A 315 23.20 -23.57 -11.68
C ASN A 315 21.77 -23.74 -11.17
N TRP A 316 21.09 -24.83 -11.53
CA TRP A 316 19.75 -25.14 -11.04
C TRP A 316 19.75 -25.38 -9.53
N GLU A 317 20.71 -26.13 -9.00
CA GLU A 317 20.84 -26.36 -7.56
C GLU A 317 21.14 -25.07 -6.79
N LEU A 318 22.03 -24.23 -7.33
CA LEU A 318 22.37 -22.95 -6.72
C LEU A 318 21.15 -22.02 -6.69
N TYR A 319 20.40 -21.96 -7.80
CA TYR A 319 19.15 -21.21 -7.88
C TYR A 319 18.10 -21.73 -6.90
N ASN A 320 17.94 -23.05 -6.78
CA ASN A 320 16.97 -23.66 -5.88
C ASN A 320 17.34 -23.39 -4.41
N LYS A 321 18.61 -23.48 -4.04
CA LYS A 321 19.11 -23.13 -2.69
C LYS A 321 18.94 -21.65 -2.39
N GLN A 322 19.21 -20.75 -3.36
CA GLN A 322 18.98 -19.32 -3.19
C GLN A 322 17.49 -19.02 -2.96
N LYS A 323 16.60 -19.62 -3.76
CA LYS A 323 15.15 -19.44 -3.60
C LYS A 323 14.62 -19.98 -2.28
N GLN A 324 15.13 -21.13 -1.82
CA GLN A 324 14.79 -21.67 -0.51
C GLN A 324 15.29 -20.76 0.62
N ALA A 325 16.51 -20.23 0.52
CA ALA A 325 17.04 -19.28 1.51
C ALA A 325 16.26 -17.97 1.54
N GLU A 326 15.87 -17.43 0.38
CA GLU A 326 15.00 -16.26 0.27
C GLU A 326 13.62 -16.51 0.87
N ALA A 327 13.00 -17.67 0.60
CA ALA A 327 11.71 -18.03 1.16
C ALA A 327 11.77 -18.12 2.70
N VAL A 328 12.80 -18.76 3.25
CA VAL A 328 13.00 -18.86 4.70
C VAL A 328 13.25 -17.48 5.34
N LEU A 329 14.05 -16.62 4.68
CA LEU A 329 14.25 -15.24 5.14
C LEU A 329 12.94 -14.45 5.14
N TYR A 330 12.15 -14.57 4.08
CA TYR A 330 10.86 -13.90 3.95
C TYR A 330 9.86 -14.37 5.01
N GLU A 331 9.76 -15.68 5.25
CA GLU A 331 8.93 -16.24 6.32
C GLU A 331 9.36 -15.74 7.70
N LYS A 332 10.66 -15.77 8.01
CA LYS A 332 11.17 -15.26 9.29
C LYS A 332 10.95 -13.76 9.45
N GLN A 333 11.12 -12.98 8.39
CA GLN A 333 10.89 -11.54 8.43
C GLN A 333 9.41 -11.23 8.66
N LYS A 334 8.49 -11.96 8.00
CA LYS A 334 7.05 -11.81 8.22
C LYS A 334 6.60 -12.27 9.60
N GLN A 335 7.18 -13.36 10.13
CA GLN A 335 6.93 -13.78 11.51
C GLN A 335 7.43 -12.75 12.53
N ALA A 336 8.63 -12.19 12.33
CA ALA A 336 9.16 -11.15 13.20
C ALA A 336 8.32 -9.85 13.15
N GLU A 337 7.85 -9.47 11.97
CA GLU A 337 6.94 -8.33 11.78
C GLU A 337 5.59 -8.58 12.46
N ALA A 338 5.02 -9.78 12.33
CA ALA A 338 3.79 -10.17 13.01
C ALA A 338 3.96 -10.18 14.55
N MET A 339 5.10 -10.66 15.06
CA MET A 339 5.40 -10.61 16.49
C MET A 339 5.57 -9.18 17.00
N LYS A 340 6.22 -8.28 16.23
CA LYS A 340 6.31 -6.86 16.57
C LYS A 340 4.93 -6.21 16.58
N ALA A 341 4.12 -6.41 15.55
CA ALA A 341 2.76 -5.89 15.49
C ALA A 341 1.89 -6.39 16.65
N ALA A 342 2.00 -7.66 17.03
CA ALA A 342 1.30 -8.22 18.18
C ALA A 342 1.80 -7.63 19.52
N ALA A 343 3.11 -7.42 19.66
CA ALA A 343 3.69 -6.78 20.84
C ALA A 343 3.28 -5.30 20.97
N ASP A 344 3.28 -4.56 19.86
CA ASP A 344 2.85 -3.15 19.81
C ASP A 344 1.35 -3.03 20.10
N ALA A 345 0.53 -3.93 19.56
CA ALA A 345 -0.90 -3.98 19.87
C ALA A 345 -1.16 -4.31 21.35
N ALA A 346 -0.40 -5.25 21.93
CA ALA A 346 -0.51 -5.58 23.35
C ALA A 346 -0.04 -4.43 24.25
N PHE A 347 1.03 -3.73 23.87
CA PHE A 347 1.51 -2.55 24.57
C PHE A 347 0.46 -1.42 24.53
N TYR A 348 -0.11 -1.16 23.35
CA TYR A 348 -1.16 -0.15 23.19
C TYR A 348 -2.42 -0.48 23.99
N SER A 349 -2.87 -1.74 23.99
CA SER A 349 -4.00 -2.18 24.82
C SER A 349 -3.72 -1.93 26.31
N LYS A 350 -2.56 -2.37 26.81
CA LYS A 350 -2.18 -2.16 28.22
C LYS A 350 -2.04 -0.69 28.59
N GLN A 351 -1.53 0.13 27.67
CA GLN A 351 -1.45 1.57 27.87
C GLN A 351 -2.85 2.19 27.97
N LYS A 352 -3.78 1.80 27.09
CA LYS A 352 -5.17 2.29 27.14
C LYS A 352 -5.91 1.81 28.37
N ASP A 353 -5.67 0.57 28.81
CA ASP A 353 -6.22 0.06 30.07
C ASP A 353 -5.68 0.85 31.26
N ALA A 354 -4.38 1.17 31.28
CA ALA A 354 -3.76 1.99 32.32
C ALA A 354 -4.30 3.43 32.32
N GLU A 355 -4.42 4.07 31.15
CA GLU A 355 -5.04 5.39 31.00
C GLU A 355 -6.50 5.38 31.46
N GLY A 356 -7.25 4.32 31.13
CA GLY A 356 -8.62 4.12 31.60
C GLY A 356 -8.71 3.99 33.12
N LEU A 357 -7.81 3.24 33.74
CA LEU A 357 -7.74 3.11 35.21
C LEU A 357 -7.39 4.44 35.88
N VAL A 358 -6.45 5.22 35.34
CA VAL A 358 -6.11 6.55 35.87
C VAL A 358 -7.30 7.50 35.74
N ALA A 359 -7.98 7.53 34.59
CA ALA A 359 -9.17 8.34 34.39
C ALA A 359 -10.31 7.95 35.35
N MET A 360 -10.52 6.65 35.59
CA MET A 360 -11.49 6.17 36.58
C MET A 360 -11.08 6.56 38.01
N ALA A 361 -9.80 6.45 38.37
CA ALA A 361 -9.30 6.86 39.68
C ALA A 361 -9.42 8.37 39.89
N GLU A 362 -9.16 9.19 38.87
CA GLU A 362 -9.38 10.64 38.92
C GLU A 362 -10.86 10.98 39.04
N ALA A 363 -11.73 10.28 38.31
CA ALA A 363 -13.18 10.46 38.40
C ALA A 363 -13.69 10.10 39.81
N GLN A 364 -13.22 8.99 40.38
CA GLN A 364 -13.51 8.61 41.77
C GLN A 364 -12.96 9.64 42.75
N GLY A 365 -11.73 10.13 42.57
CA GLY A 365 -11.14 11.18 43.41
C GLY A 365 -11.93 12.50 43.37
N LYS A 366 -12.36 12.93 42.19
CA LYS A 366 -13.24 14.10 42.01
C LYS A 366 -14.59 13.88 42.68
N TYR A 367 -15.20 12.71 42.47
CA TYR A 367 -16.48 12.33 43.09
C TYR A 367 -16.40 12.37 44.62
N LEU A 368 -15.37 11.75 45.20
CA LEU A 368 -15.13 11.76 46.64
C LEU A 368 -14.90 13.19 47.16
N LYS A 369 -14.13 14.01 46.45
CA LYS A 369 -13.90 15.41 46.84
C LYS A 369 -15.17 16.25 46.79
N THR A 370 -16.04 16.04 45.80
CA THR A 370 -17.34 16.73 45.72
C THR A 370 -18.29 16.32 46.84
N LEU A 371 -18.33 15.02 47.19
CA LEU A 371 -19.13 14.54 48.30
C LEU A 371 -18.62 15.07 49.65
N LEU A 372 -17.30 15.04 49.86
CA LEU A 372 -16.69 15.58 51.08
C LEU A 372 -16.99 17.08 51.26
N GLY A 373 -16.95 17.85 50.17
CA GLY A 373 -17.34 19.26 50.17
C GLY A 373 -18.82 19.49 50.49
N ALA A 374 -19.72 18.63 50.00
CA ALA A 374 -21.15 18.71 50.28
C ALA A 374 -21.51 18.37 51.73
N VAL A 375 -20.70 17.56 52.40
CA VAL A 375 -20.91 17.11 53.79
C VAL A 375 -20.06 17.93 54.78
N ASN A 376 -19.60 19.13 54.40
CA ASN A 376 -18.81 20.04 55.25
C ASN A 376 -17.55 19.39 55.86
N ASN A 377 -16.85 18.52 55.12
CA ASN A 377 -15.68 17.77 55.56
C ASN A 377 -15.89 16.83 56.76
N ASP A 378 -17.13 16.46 57.10
CA ASP A 378 -17.37 15.40 58.08
C ASP A 378 -17.11 14.02 57.46
N TYR A 379 -15.97 13.45 57.82
CA TYR A 379 -15.51 12.14 57.36
C TYR A 379 -16.45 10.99 57.76
N SER A 380 -17.10 11.09 58.93
CA SER A 380 -17.93 10.01 59.48
C SER A 380 -19.18 9.77 58.62
N SER A 381 -19.93 10.83 58.37
CA SER A 381 -21.12 10.82 57.50
C SER A 381 -20.81 10.39 56.06
N MET A 382 -19.66 10.81 55.50
CA MET A 382 -19.23 10.40 54.16
C MET A 382 -18.86 8.92 54.08
N ARG A 383 -18.14 8.41 55.09
CA ARG A 383 -17.79 6.98 55.18
C ARG A 383 -19.05 6.12 55.22
N ASP A 384 -20.01 6.47 56.08
CA ASP A 384 -21.25 5.71 56.23
C ASP A 384 -22.06 5.71 54.91
N PHE A 385 -22.16 6.86 54.24
CA PHE A 385 -22.80 6.96 52.93
C PHE A 385 -22.12 6.06 51.87
N LEU A 386 -20.79 6.06 51.81
CA LEU A 386 -20.04 5.19 50.87
C LEU A 386 -20.21 3.71 51.22
N MET A 387 -20.21 3.34 52.50
CA MET A 387 -20.43 1.97 52.93
C MET A 387 -21.83 1.46 52.58
N ILE A 388 -22.85 2.33 52.69
CA ILE A 388 -24.23 2.02 52.29
C ILE A 388 -24.32 1.90 50.76
N ASN A 389 -23.79 2.87 50.01
CA ASN A 389 -23.89 2.90 48.55
C ASN A 389 -23.15 1.74 47.88
N ASN A 390 -21.97 1.36 48.40
CA ASN A 390 -21.23 0.19 47.93
C ASN A 390 -21.84 -1.14 48.44
N GLY A 391 -22.92 -1.11 49.22
CA GLY A 391 -23.60 -2.31 49.69
C GLY A 391 -22.78 -3.15 50.68
N ILE A 392 -21.78 -2.58 51.35
CA ILE A 392 -20.84 -3.31 52.22
C ILE A 392 -21.59 -4.05 53.34
N TYR A 393 -22.67 -3.47 53.88
CA TYR A 393 -23.50 -4.15 54.88
C TYR A 393 -24.20 -5.40 54.34
N GLN A 394 -24.64 -5.37 53.08
CA GLN A 394 -25.24 -6.54 52.41
C GLN A 394 -24.17 -7.61 52.15
N GLU A 395 -22.98 -7.22 51.74
CA GLU A 395 -21.86 -8.14 51.54
C GLU A 395 -21.38 -8.77 52.85
N ILE A 396 -21.26 -7.99 53.92
CA ILE A 396 -20.91 -8.50 55.26
C ILE A 396 -21.99 -9.46 55.75
N ALA A 397 -23.27 -9.11 55.63
CA ALA A 397 -24.37 -9.99 56.00
C ALA A 397 -24.36 -11.28 55.18
N LYS A 398 -24.12 -11.20 53.87
CA LYS A 398 -24.02 -12.36 52.97
C LYS A 398 -22.81 -13.23 53.30
N THR A 399 -21.66 -12.64 53.58
CA THR A 399 -20.42 -13.37 53.93
C THR A 399 -20.56 -14.05 55.29
N ASN A 400 -21.15 -13.37 56.27
CA ASN A 400 -21.48 -13.98 57.57
C ASN A 400 -22.52 -15.09 57.43
N ALA A 401 -23.55 -14.89 56.62
CA ALA A 401 -24.55 -15.92 56.33
C ALA A 401 -23.92 -17.13 55.62
N LEU A 402 -23.00 -16.91 54.68
CA LEU A 402 -22.24 -17.98 54.01
C LEU A 402 -21.32 -18.72 54.99
N ALA A 403 -20.62 -17.99 55.86
CA ALA A 403 -19.78 -18.57 56.91
C ALA A 403 -20.59 -19.40 57.91
N ILE A 404 -21.80 -18.96 58.26
CA ILE A 404 -22.74 -19.71 59.12
C ILE A 404 -23.39 -20.86 58.36
N ARG A 405 -23.64 -20.74 57.05
CA ARG A 405 -24.28 -21.77 56.22
C ARG A 405 -23.45 -23.07 56.18
N ASP A 406 -22.13 -22.95 56.17
CA ASP A 406 -21.22 -24.10 56.14
C ASP A 406 -20.90 -24.64 57.54
N LEU A 407 -21.22 -23.88 58.59
CA LEU A 407 -21.30 -24.39 59.96
C LEU A 407 -22.63 -25.13 60.11
N GLN A 408 -22.63 -26.45 60.02
CA GLN A 408 -23.72 -27.28 60.54
C GLN A 408 -23.46 -27.56 62.03
N PRO A 409 -23.90 -26.72 62.99
CA PRO A 409 -23.75 -27.05 64.40
C PRO A 409 -24.67 -28.24 64.72
N LYS A 410 -24.08 -29.39 65.05
CA LYS A 410 -24.80 -30.42 65.81
C LYS A 410 -25.07 -29.85 67.21
N ILE A 411 -26.22 -29.20 67.38
CA ILE A 411 -26.68 -28.78 68.70
C ILE A 411 -27.06 -30.04 69.48
N SER A 412 -26.11 -30.60 70.24
CA SER A 412 -26.43 -31.60 71.25
C SER A 412 -26.97 -30.88 72.47
N VAL A 413 -28.30 -30.85 72.62
CA VAL A 413 -28.95 -30.32 73.82
C VAL A 413 -28.69 -31.29 74.97
N TRP A 414 -27.63 -31.05 75.74
CA TRP A 414 -27.45 -31.71 77.03
C TRP A 414 -28.34 -31.00 78.05
N ASN A 415 -29.54 -31.53 78.22
CA ASN A 415 -30.39 -31.17 79.34
C ASN A 415 -29.78 -31.77 80.61
N HIS A 416 -28.90 -31.03 81.29
CA HIS A 416 -28.45 -31.38 82.63
C HIS A 416 -29.60 -31.11 83.61
N GLY A 417 -30.50 -32.10 83.71
CA GLY A 417 -31.42 -32.25 84.83
C GLY A 417 -30.62 -32.54 86.10
N GLY A 418 -30.15 -31.48 86.75
CA GLY A 418 -29.68 -31.49 88.14
C GLY A 418 -30.81 -31.01 89.03
N ALA A 419 -31.35 -31.94 89.83
CA ALA A 419 -32.45 -31.73 90.76
C ALA A 419 -32.05 -30.83 91.94
N GLU A 420 -32.93 -29.91 92.32
CA GLU A 420 -33.43 -29.79 93.70
C GLU A 420 -34.69 -28.92 93.77
N GLN A 421 -35.50 -29.24 94.78
CA GLN A 421 -36.93 -28.97 94.98
C GLN A 421 -37.33 -27.49 95.06
N GLY A 422 -38.56 -27.17 94.62
CA GLY A 422 -39.28 -26.00 95.15
C GLY A 422 -40.37 -25.36 94.29
N MET A 423 -41.55 -25.99 94.22
CA MET A 423 -42.91 -25.42 94.10
C MET A 423 -43.27 -24.39 92.99
N ASN A 424 -44.19 -24.85 92.13
CA ASN A 424 -45.30 -24.13 91.47
C ASN A 424 -45.08 -23.23 90.22
N GLY A 425 -44.95 -23.91 89.06
CA GLY A 425 -45.87 -23.79 87.91
C GLY A 425 -46.26 -22.41 87.35
N GLY A 426 -45.62 -22.00 86.24
CA GLY A 426 -46.22 -21.06 85.28
C GLY A 426 -45.25 -20.41 84.27
N GLY A 427 -44.94 -21.09 83.16
CA GLY A 427 -44.50 -20.44 81.91
C GLY A 427 -42.99 -20.29 81.66
N LYS A 428 -42.31 -21.38 81.27
CA LYS A 428 -40.99 -21.33 80.61
C LYS A 428 -41.14 -20.79 79.20
N GLY A 429 -40.61 -19.59 78.94
CA GLY A 429 -40.52 -18.99 77.60
C GLY A 429 -39.08 -18.54 77.26
N PRO A 430 -38.78 -18.32 75.96
CA PRO A 430 -37.45 -18.00 75.39
C PRO A 430 -36.74 -16.75 75.93
N MET A 431 -37.32 -16.06 76.90
CA MET A 431 -36.79 -14.85 77.52
C MET A 431 -35.57 -15.10 78.42
N ASN A 432 -35.43 -16.29 79.01
CA ASN A 432 -34.28 -16.58 79.87
C ASN A 432 -32.99 -16.87 79.06
N ASP A 433 -33.13 -17.38 77.83
CA ASP A 433 -32.02 -17.57 76.90
C ASP A 433 -31.60 -16.24 76.24
N ILE A 434 -32.55 -15.34 75.98
CA ILE A 434 -32.29 -13.96 75.53
C ILE A 434 -31.59 -13.13 76.62
N ALA A 435 -31.91 -13.34 77.89
CA ALA A 435 -31.23 -12.68 79.01
C ALA A 435 -29.76 -13.11 79.15
N GLY A 436 -29.42 -14.35 78.77
CA GLY A 436 -28.04 -14.85 78.68
C GLY A 436 -27.24 -14.18 77.55
N LEU A 437 -27.87 -14.03 76.37
CA LEU A 437 -27.28 -13.32 75.23
C LEU A 437 -27.10 -11.81 75.51
N TYR A 438 -28.05 -11.19 76.22
CA TYR A 438 -27.99 -9.77 76.58
C TYR A 438 -26.83 -9.44 77.54
N LYS A 439 -26.47 -10.37 78.44
CA LYS A 439 -25.32 -10.22 79.35
C LYS A 439 -23.95 -10.44 78.69
N MET A 440 -23.89 -11.07 77.51
CA MET A 440 -22.66 -11.29 76.75
C MET A 440 -22.30 -10.13 75.81
N LEU A 441 -23.23 -9.21 75.54
CA LEU A 441 -23.01 -8.07 74.66
C LEU A 441 -21.96 -7.05 75.16
N PRO A 442 -21.91 -6.67 76.45
CA PRO A 442 -21.00 -5.60 76.90
C PRO A 442 -19.49 -5.90 76.69
N PRO A 443 -18.96 -7.10 77.02
CA PRO A 443 -17.54 -7.42 76.78
C PRO A 443 -17.16 -7.46 75.30
N VAL A 444 -18.10 -7.83 74.42
CA VAL A 444 -17.88 -7.85 72.97
C VAL A 444 -17.87 -6.43 72.41
N LEU A 445 -18.70 -5.54 72.94
CA LEU A 445 -18.72 -4.13 72.55
C LEU A 445 -17.46 -3.38 73.04
N ASP A 446 -16.93 -3.71 74.23
CA ASP A 446 -15.66 -3.15 74.72
C ASP A 446 -14.46 -3.59 73.86
N THR A 447 -14.39 -4.85 73.44
CA THR A 447 -13.29 -5.33 72.57
C THR A 447 -13.36 -4.73 71.16
N VAL A 448 -14.57 -4.51 70.63
CA VAL A 448 -14.76 -3.78 69.36
C VAL A 448 -14.37 -2.31 69.51
N TYR A 449 -14.69 -1.68 70.64
CA TYR A 449 -14.25 -0.31 70.95
C TYR A 449 -12.73 -0.20 71.05
N GLU A 450 -12.05 -1.11 71.75
CA GLU A 450 -10.58 -1.12 71.86
C GLU A 450 -9.87 -1.32 70.52
N GLN A 451 -10.46 -2.10 69.59
CA GLN A 451 -9.87 -2.36 68.28
C GLN A 451 -10.18 -1.30 67.22
N THR A 452 -11.31 -0.58 67.36
CA THR A 452 -11.82 0.33 66.30
C THR A 452 -11.97 1.79 66.73
N GLY A 453 -11.95 2.08 68.03
CA GLY A 453 -12.07 3.42 68.61
C GLY A 453 -13.45 4.08 68.49
N MET A 454 -14.51 3.36 68.08
CA MET A 454 -15.84 3.93 67.86
C MET A 454 -16.84 3.63 68.99
N GLN A 455 -17.46 4.66 69.57
CA GLN A 455 -18.55 4.48 70.55
C GLN A 455 -19.87 4.09 69.86
N PRO A 456 -20.63 3.12 70.40
CA PRO A 456 -21.95 2.77 69.88
C PRO A 456 -22.99 3.88 70.18
N PRO A 457 -24.06 4.01 69.36
CA PRO A 457 -25.13 4.97 69.58
C PRO A 457 -25.83 4.79 70.93
N ALA A 458 -26.28 5.90 71.55
CA ALA A 458 -26.77 5.96 72.94
C ALA A 458 -27.95 5.03 73.29
N TRP A 459 -28.67 4.47 72.31
CA TRP A 459 -29.80 3.55 72.54
C TRP A 459 -29.40 2.07 72.70
N ILE A 460 -28.14 1.70 72.38
CA ILE A 460 -27.59 0.34 72.57
C ILE A 460 -26.92 0.18 73.95
N GLY A 461 -26.52 1.28 74.59
CA GLY A 461 -25.98 1.30 75.95
C GLY A 461 -24.72 2.17 76.08
N THR A 462 -24.54 2.80 77.24
CA THR A 462 -23.37 3.62 77.57
C THR A 462 -22.32 2.79 78.32
N LEU A 463 -21.08 2.79 77.82
CA LEU A 463 -19.94 2.14 78.49
C LEU A 463 -19.63 2.84 79.83
N ARG A 464 -19.30 2.07 80.87
CA ARG A 464 -18.90 2.62 82.17
C ARG A 464 -17.42 2.99 82.14
N GLY A 465 -17.13 4.29 82.09
CA GLY A 465 -15.83 4.86 82.43
C GLY A 465 -15.13 5.55 81.25
N THR A 466 -15.25 6.89 81.20
CA THR A 466 -14.39 7.73 80.36
C THR A 466 -13.99 8.96 81.15
N GLU A 467 -12.79 8.93 81.74
CA GLU A 467 -11.96 10.14 81.93
C GLU A 467 -10.97 10.22 80.75
N PRO A 468 -10.72 11.42 80.18
CA PRO A 468 -9.86 11.56 79.01
C PRO A 468 -8.37 11.60 79.38
N LYS A 469 -7.55 10.73 78.77
CA LYS A 469 -6.08 10.85 78.82
C LYS A 469 -5.54 11.65 77.62
N GLN A 470 -4.79 12.69 77.97
CA GLN A 470 -4.07 13.61 77.09
C GLN A 470 -2.95 12.93 76.27
N SER A 471 -2.67 13.57 75.14
CA SER A 471 -1.63 13.33 74.13
C SER A 471 -0.17 13.31 74.63
N LEU A 472 0.59 12.28 74.21
CA LEU A 472 2.06 12.13 74.20
C LEU A 472 2.36 11.14 73.05
N GLN A 473 3.28 11.26 72.09
CA GLN A 473 4.44 12.12 71.85
C GLN A 473 4.76 12.09 70.34
N ALA A 474 5.26 13.21 69.82
CA ALA A 474 6.21 13.22 68.72
C ALA A 474 7.61 12.90 69.28
N GLN A 475 8.32 11.93 68.71
CA GLN A 475 9.80 11.96 68.52
C GLN A 475 10.33 10.64 67.92
N GLN A 476 11.37 10.79 67.06
CA GLN A 476 12.33 9.80 66.54
C GLN A 476 11.82 8.92 65.37
N HIS A 477 12.47 8.80 64.20
CA HIS A 477 13.90 8.77 63.89
C HIS A 477 14.17 9.28 62.45
N ARG A 478 15.04 10.29 62.28
CA ARG A 478 16.31 10.20 61.51
C ARG A 478 16.85 8.78 61.31
N GLY A 479 17.06 8.41 60.04
CA GLY A 479 17.82 7.27 59.54
C GLY A 479 17.80 7.32 58.02
#